data_AF-A0A840SXC2-F1
#
_entry.id   AF-A0A840SXC2-F1
#
_cell.length_a   1.000
_cell.length_b   1.000
_cell.length_c   1.000
_cell.angle_alpha   90.00
_cell.angle_beta   90.00
_cell.angle_gamma   90.00
#
_symmetry.space_group_name_H-M   'P 1'
#
loop_
_entity.id
_entity.type
_entity.pdbx_description
1 polymer ?
#
loop_
_entity_poly.entity_id
_entity_poly.type
_entity_poly.pdbx_seq_one_letter_code
_entity_poly.pdbx_strand_id
1 'polypeptide(L)'
;MLVNGKWTAEWHPVQAKDEKGGFVRQTSSFRNWVTPDGSAGPTGEGGFAAEAGRYHLYVALICPWASRTLIGRKLKKLDDVISVSVVEPALTDQGWRFATTRGPTVMS
;
A
#
# COMPACT_ATOMS: atom_id res chain seq x y z
N MET A 1 10.12 -9.21 -8.49
CA MET A 1 10.01 -9.29 -7.00
C MET A 1 11.23 -8.64 -6.37
N LEU A 2 11.17 -8.21 -5.11
CA LEU A 2 12.36 -7.74 -4.38
C LEU A 2 12.96 -8.89 -3.57
N VAL A 3 14.23 -9.23 -3.80
CA VAL A 3 14.97 -10.28 -3.06
C VAL A 3 16.24 -9.67 -2.50
N ASN A 4 16.38 -9.66 -1.17
CA ASN A 4 17.50 -9.04 -0.45
C ASN A 4 17.81 -7.60 -0.94
N GLY A 5 16.77 -6.81 -1.13
CA GLY A 5 16.88 -5.41 -1.58
C GLY A 5 17.16 -5.20 -3.07
N LYS A 6 17.24 -6.27 -3.88
CA LYS A 6 17.46 -6.18 -5.34
C LYS A 6 16.21 -6.61 -6.11
N TRP A 7 15.90 -5.88 -7.19
CA TRP A 7 14.83 -6.25 -8.11
C TRP A 7 15.24 -7.47 -8.93
N THR A 8 14.39 -8.50 -8.93
CA THR A 8 14.50 -9.66 -9.82
C THR A 8 13.30 -9.71 -10.77
N ALA A 9 13.58 -10.04 -12.03
CA ALA A 9 12.60 -10.22 -13.11
C ALA A 9 11.83 -11.54 -12.98
N GLU A 10 12.29 -12.47 -12.13
CA GLU A 10 11.56 -13.70 -11.79
C GLU A 10 10.40 -13.35 -10.85
N TRP A 11 9.35 -12.81 -11.45
CA TRP A 11 8.09 -12.55 -10.78
C TRP A 11 7.08 -13.56 -11.26
N HIS A 12 6.76 -14.53 -10.40
CA HIS A 12 5.59 -15.38 -10.59
C HIS A 12 4.39 -14.67 -9.95
N PRO A 13 3.36 -14.26 -10.72
CA PRO A 13 2.15 -13.69 -10.13
C PRO A 13 1.59 -14.69 -9.12
N VAL A 14 1.61 -14.31 -7.85
CA VAL A 14 1.28 -15.19 -6.75
C VAL A 14 -0.23 -15.30 -6.63
N GLN A 15 -0.81 -16.07 -7.55
CA GLN A 15 -2.07 -16.75 -7.32
C GLN A 15 -1.72 -18.19 -6.99
N ALA A 16 -1.04 -18.36 -5.84
CA ALA A 16 -0.84 -19.69 -5.29
C ALA A 16 -2.23 -20.30 -5.06
N LYS A 17 -2.40 -21.53 -5.50
CA LYS A 17 -3.59 -22.31 -5.26
C LYS A 17 -3.23 -23.41 -4.27
N ASP A 18 -4.13 -23.70 -3.34
CA ASP A 18 -4.00 -24.93 -2.56
C ASP A 18 -4.24 -26.15 -3.46
N GLU A 19 -4.03 -27.36 -2.92
CA GLU A 19 -4.22 -28.61 -3.66
C GLU A 19 -5.66 -28.80 -4.19
N LYS A 20 -6.62 -28.04 -3.66
CA LYS A 20 -8.05 -28.04 -4.04
C LYS A 20 -8.40 -26.90 -4.99
N GLY A 21 -7.42 -26.12 -5.45
CA GLY A 21 -7.61 -24.99 -6.37
C GLY A 21 -8.06 -23.69 -5.68
N GLY A 22 -8.13 -23.66 -4.35
CA GLY A 22 -8.51 -22.49 -3.55
C GLY A 22 -7.44 -21.39 -3.60
N PHE A 23 -7.87 -20.13 -3.69
CA PHE A 23 -6.96 -18.99 -3.72
C PHE A 23 -6.23 -18.81 -2.38
N VAL A 24 -4.90 -18.91 -2.40
CA VAL A 24 -4.05 -18.67 -1.23
C VAL A 24 -3.67 -17.20 -1.16
N ARG A 25 -4.16 -16.52 -0.12
CA ARG A 25 -3.89 -15.10 0.08
C ARG A 25 -2.45 -14.86 0.50
N GLN A 26 -1.75 -14.01 -0.24
CA GLN A 26 -0.46 -13.49 0.17
C GLN A 26 -0.57 -12.72 1.49
N THR A 27 0.31 -13.04 2.45
CA THR A 27 0.39 -12.34 3.73
C THR A 27 1.14 -11.03 3.57
N SER A 28 0.58 -9.94 4.10
CA SER A 28 1.30 -8.65 4.15
C SER A 28 2.47 -8.75 5.14
N SER A 29 3.65 -8.31 4.69
CA SER A 29 4.88 -8.26 5.49
C SER A 29 4.84 -7.18 6.57
N PHE A 30 4.20 -6.04 6.31
CA PHE A 30 4.07 -4.94 7.27
C PHE A 30 2.72 -4.99 7.96
N ARG A 31 2.74 -5.00 9.30
CA ARG A 31 1.56 -5.28 10.16
C ARG A 31 1.52 -4.43 11.44
N ASN A 32 2.30 -3.34 11.50
CA ASN A 32 2.25 -2.38 12.59
C ASN A 32 0.94 -1.57 12.51
N TRP A 33 0.56 -0.95 13.63
CA TRP A 33 -0.68 -0.21 13.76
C TRP A 33 -0.41 1.25 14.10
N VAL A 34 -1.15 2.15 13.48
CA VAL A 34 -1.23 3.54 13.93
C VAL A 34 -2.25 3.62 15.07
N THR A 35 -1.80 4.02 16.26
CA THR A 35 -2.61 4.11 17.47
C THR A 35 -2.58 5.54 18.02
N PRO A 36 -3.56 5.96 18.86
CA PRO A 36 -3.61 7.34 19.33
C PRO A 36 -2.32 7.82 20.02
N ASP A 37 -1.65 6.95 20.77
CA ASP A 37 -0.46 7.25 21.57
C ASP A 37 0.83 6.60 21.04
N GLY A 38 0.74 5.80 19.98
CA GLY A 38 1.86 5.06 19.43
C GLY A 38 2.18 3.77 20.16
N SER A 39 1.34 3.33 21.08
CA SER A 39 1.41 1.97 21.63
C SER A 39 1.28 0.90 20.52
N ALA A 40 1.82 -0.29 20.75
CA ALA A 40 1.70 -1.39 19.79
C ALA A 40 0.22 -1.81 19.66
N GLY A 41 -0.20 -2.10 18.42
CA GLY A 41 -1.52 -2.70 18.17
C GLY A 41 -1.52 -4.21 18.37
N PRO A 42 -2.57 -4.91 17.92
CA PRO A 42 -2.67 -6.38 18.01
C PRO A 42 -1.53 -7.16 17.36
N THR A 43 -0.77 -6.53 16.45
CA THR A 43 0.38 -7.12 15.76
C THR A 43 1.47 -6.08 15.54
N GLY A 44 2.71 -6.55 15.35
CA GLY A 44 3.83 -5.68 15.03
C GLY A 44 4.35 -4.92 16.25
N GLU A 45 5.06 -3.83 16.00
CA GLU A 45 5.69 -2.99 17.02
C GLU A 45 4.94 -1.66 17.18
N GLY A 46 5.18 -0.98 18.32
CA GLY A 46 4.72 0.37 18.58
C GLY A 46 5.59 1.45 17.89
N GLY A 47 5.40 2.70 18.29
CA GLY A 47 6.10 3.87 17.77
C GLY A 47 5.34 4.65 16.70
N PHE A 48 4.10 4.29 16.40
CA PHE A 48 3.28 4.89 15.34
C PHE A 48 2.09 5.66 15.92
N ALA A 49 2.37 6.77 16.60
CA ALA A 49 1.32 7.64 17.15
C ALA A 49 0.56 8.36 16.03
N ALA A 50 -0.76 8.52 16.20
CA ALA A 50 -1.62 9.21 15.25
C ALA A 50 -1.32 10.72 15.24
N GLU A 51 -0.69 11.19 14.16
CA GLU A 51 -0.22 12.57 14.03
C GLU A 51 -0.55 13.10 12.62
N ALA A 52 -1.04 14.34 12.55
CA ALA A 52 -1.35 15.00 11.28
C ALA A 52 -0.09 15.21 10.44
N GLY A 53 -0.15 14.88 9.15
CA GLY A 53 0.97 15.07 8.21
C GLY A 53 2.11 14.06 8.34
N ARG A 54 2.03 13.12 9.29
CA ARG A 54 3.06 12.08 9.52
C ARG A 54 2.94 10.89 8.56
N TYR A 55 1.71 10.56 8.15
CA TYR A 55 1.42 9.35 7.38
C TYR A 55 1.10 9.67 5.92
N HIS A 56 1.58 8.80 5.03
CA HIS A 56 1.41 8.91 3.59
C HIS A 56 0.91 7.59 3.01
N LEU A 57 0.01 7.67 2.03
CA LEU A 57 -0.56 6.52 1.37
C LEU A 57 -0.10 6.43 -0.09
N TYR A 58 0.51 5.30 -0.46
CA TYR A 58 0.83 4.97 -1.85
C TYR A 58 -0.26 4.07 -2.43
N VAL A 59 -0.87 4.47 -3.55
CA VAL A 59 -2.02 3.76 -4.14
C VAL A 59 -1.91 3.60 -5.65
N ALA A 60 -2.48 2.50 -6.16
CA ALA A 60 -2.85 2.37 -7.57
C ALA A 60 -4.37 2.44 -7.67
N LEU A 61 -4.91 3.35 -8.49
CA LEU A 61 -6.38 3.52 -8.62
C LEU A 61 -7.08 2.29 -9.22
N ILE A 62 -6.32 1.43 -9.90
CA ILE A 62 -6.84 0.17 -10.47
C ILE A 62 -6.85 -0.99 -9.47
N CYS A 63 -6.30 -0.83 -8.26
CA CYS A 63 -6.14 -1.91 -7.29
C CYS A 63 -7.29 -1.94 -6.27
N PRO A 64 -8.10 -3.02 -6.21
CA PRO A 64 -9.25 -3.07 -5.30
C PRO A 64 -8.85 -3.08 -3.82
N TRP A 65 -7.62 -3.48 -3.49
CA TRP A 65 -7.10 -3.40 -2.13
C TRP A 65 -6.79 -1.96 -1.73
N ALA A 66 -6.17 -1.19 -2.63
CA ALA A 66 -5.87 0.22 -2.40
C ALA A 66 -7.15 1.08 -2.38
N SER A 67 -8.17 0.75 -3.18
CA SER A 67 -9.45 1.47 -3.16
C SER A 67 -10.10 1.47 -1.77
N ARG A 68 -9.93 0.40 -0.98
CA ARG A 68 -10.48 0.33 0.39
C ARG A 68 -9.89 1.39 1.31
N THR A 69 -8.58 1.67 1.20
CA THR A 69 -7.93 2.67 2.05
C THR A 69 -8.33 4.09 1.64
N LEU A 70 -8.52 4.34 0.34
CA LEU A 70 -9.05 5.62 -0.17
C LEU A 70 -10.49 5.88 0.29
N ILE A 71 -11.36 4.87 0.23
CA ILE A 71 -12.74 4.97 0.75
C ILE A 71 -12.70 5.27 2.25
N GLY A 72 -11.90 4.51 3.03
CA GLY A 72 -11.74 4.75 4.47
C GLY A 72 -11.25 6.17 4.79
N ARG A 73 -10.26 6.66 4.06
CA ARG A 73 -9.72 8.02 4.18
C ARG A 73 -10.82 9.07 4.00
N LYS A 74 -11.61 8.96 2.93
CA LYS A 74 -12.72 9.90 2.64
C LYS A 74 -13.83 9.83 3.69
N LEU A 75 -14.30 8.63 4.04
CA LEU A 75 -15.37 8.45 5.03
C LEU A 75 -14.98 8.97 6.42
N LYS A 76 -13.69 8.92 6.76
CA LYS A 76 -13.14 9.43 8.03
C LYS A 76 -12.64 10.87 7.94
N LYS A 77 -12.80 11.54 6.80
CA LYS A 77 -12.35 12.93 6.56
C LYS A 77 -10.86 13.12 6.89
N LEU A 78 -10.02 12.17 6.49
CA LEU A 78 -8.58 12.19 6.73
C LEU A 78 -7.80 12.83 5.58
N ASP A 79 -8.49 13.57 4.71
CA ASP A 79 -7.93 14.12 3.49
C ASP A 79 -6.78 15.08 3.74
N ASP A 80 -6.93 15.95 4.74
CA ASP A 80 -5.97 17.00 5.05
C ASP A 80 -4.77 16.50 5.87
N VAL A 81 -4.82 15.28 6.38
CA VAL A 81 -3.82 14.74 7.33
C VAL A 81 -3.06 13.52 6.83
N ILE A 82 -3.64 12.76 5.88
CA ILE A 82 -2.96 11.66 5.19
C ILE A 82 -2.80 12.05 3.74
N SER A 83 -1.57 12.34 3.34
CA SER A 83 -1.23 12.64 1.94
C SER A 83 -1.22 11.36 1.09
N VAL A 84 -1.40 11.50 -0.22
CA VAL A 84 -1.51 10.37 -1.15
C VAL A 84 -0.60 10.58 -2.35
N SER A 85 0.11 9.52 -2.75
CA SER A 85 0.78 9.43 -4.05
C SER A 85 0.17 8.30 -4.86
N VAL A 86 -0.16 8.61 -6.11
CA VAL A 86 -0.78 7.66 -7.03
C VAL A 86 0.26 7.16 -8.02
N VAL A 87 0.40 5.85 -8.14
CA VAL A 87 1.27 5.21 -9.14
C VAL A 87 0.55 5.07 -10.49
N GLU A 88 1.33 4.91 -11.56
CA GLU A 88 0.84 4.63 -12.90
C GLU A 88 -0.03 3.35 -12.91
N PRO A 89 -1.11 3.29 -13.70
CA PRO A 89 -1.99 2.14 -13.75
C PRO A 89 -1.36 0.94 -14.47
N ALA A 90 -0.33 1.15 -15.29
CA ALA A 90 0.36 0.06 -15.99
C ALA A 90 1.49 -0.51 -15.12
N LEU A 91 1.43 -1.82 -14.87
CA LEU A 91 2.52 -2.57 -14.26
C LEU A 91 3.66 -2.75 -15.28
N THR A 92 4.89 -2.67 -14.78
CA THR A 92 6.12 -2.95 -15.53
C THR A 92 6.78 -4.23 -15.02
N ASP A 93 7.91 -4.63 -15.62
CA ASP A 93 8.74 -5.73 -15.10
C ASP A 93 9.28 -5.46 -13.69
N GLN A 94 9.29 -4.19 -13.27
CA GLN A 94 9.61 -3.73 -11.93
C GLN A 94 8.36 -3.33 -11.13
N GLY A 95 7.20 -3.87 -11.50
CA GLY A 95 5.93 -3.60 -10.82
C GLY A 95 5.42 -2.16 -11.01
N TRP A 96 4.88 -1.59 -9.94
CA TRP A 96 4.34 -0.22 -9.93
C TRP A 96 5.43 0.82 -10.09
N ARG A 97 5.13 1.91 -10.80
CA ARG A 97 6.04 3.04 -10.99
C ARG A 97 5.33 4.37 -10.80
N PHE A 98 6.09 5.41 -10.49
CA PHE A 98 5.62 6.79 -10.56
C PHE A 98 5.78 7.35 -11.98
N ALA A 99 4.97 8.36 -12.31
CA ALA A 99 5.08 9.10 -13.55
C ALA A 99 6.47 9.75 -13.67
N THR A 100 7.10 9.67 -14.85
CA THR A 100 8.42 10.27 -15.11
C THR A 100 8.34 11.75 -15.49
N THR A 101 7.14 12.23 -15.84
CA THR A 101 6.83 13.63 -16.14
C THR A 101 5.80 14.12 -15.13
N ARG A 102 5.92 15.38 -14.69
CA ARG A 102 4.95 16.05 -13.82
C ARG A 102 3.63 16.31 -14.58
N GLY A 103 2.91 15.24 -14.89
CA GLY A 103 1.49 15.26 -15.28
C GLY A 103 0.61 15.38 -14.03
N PRO A 104 -0.70 15.67 -14.17
CA PRO A 104 -1.56 16.13 -13.09
C PRO A 104 -1.95 14.97 -12.16
N THR A 105 -1.01 14.47 -11.37
CA THR A 105 -1.26 13.42 -10.37
C THR A 105 -1.24 13.95 -8.94
N VAL A 106 -1.16 15.28 -8.79
CA VAL A 106 -1.50 15.95 -7.53
C VAL A 106 -2.97 16.32 -7.60
N MET A 107 -3.85 15.40 -7.22
CA MET A 107 -5.17 15.83 -6.76
C MET A 107 -4.95 16.41 -5.37
N SER A 108 -4.88 17.74 -5.31
CA SER A 108 -4.96 18.52 -4.06
C SER A 108 -6.23 18.17 -3.30
#